data_AF-A0A927YXN1-F1
#
_entry.id   AF-A0A927YXN1-F1
#
_cell.length_a   1.000
_cell.length_b   1.000
_cell.length_c   1.000
_cell.angle_alpha   90.00
_cell.angle_beta   90.00
_cell.angle_gamma   90.00
#
_symmetry.space_group_name_H-M   'P 1'
#
loop_
_entity.id
_entity.type
_entity.pdbx_description
1 polymer ?
#
loop_
_entity_poly.entity_id
_entity_poly.type
_entity_poly.pdbx_seq_one_letter_code
_entity_poly.pdbx_strand_id
1 'polypeptide(L)'
;MTLLVLFVRSNFNMNQVKNSNNTFIKAFYMIISLALLFGIDQITKVLAVRFLSDMSVEIIPNFLYLDLLYNKGAAFGILQNQTAFFCITTILICLILELIYFRTPSNKRF
;
A
#
# COMPACT_ATOMS: atom_id res chain seq x y z
N MET A 1 -28.27 33.05 41.36
CA MET A 1 -28.36 34.00 40.22
C MET A 1 -27.09 34.85 40.32
N THR A 2 -25.98 34.62 39.61
CA THR A 2 -25.82 34.55 38.15
C THR A 2 -24.38 34.09 37.84
N LEU A 3 -24.00 32.84 38.10
CA LEU A 3 -22.66 32.31 37.72
C LEU A 3 -22.67 30.88 37.15
N LEU A 4 -23.82 30.19 37.14
CA LEU A 4 -23.98 28.85 36.56
C LEU A 4 -24.33 28.85 35.05
N VAL A 5 -24.06 29.96 34.34
CA VAL A 5 -24.35 30.11 32.89
C VAL A 5 -23.09 30.03 32.02
N LEU A 6 -21.93 29.69 32.61
CA LEU A 6 -20.76 29.23 31.84
C LEU A 6 -20.93 27.79 31.30
N PHE A 7 -22.18 27.35 31.11
CA PHE A 7 -22.56 26.41 30.06
C PHE A 7 -22.50 27.12 28.69
N VAL A 8 -21.39 27.79 28.41
CA VAL A 8 -21.05 28.25 27.07
C VAL A 8 -20.64 26.99 26.31
N ARG A 9 -21.68 26.35 25.77
CA ARG A 9 -21.73 26.05 24.34
C ARG A 9 -20.41 25.44 23.85
N SER A 10 -20.19 24.17 24.19
CA SER A 10 -19.40 23.31 23.31
C SER A 10 -19.97 23.47 21.91
N ASN A 11 -19.26 24.22 21.06
CA ASN A 11 -19.53 24.31 19.64
C ASN A 11 -19.19 22.94 19.05
N PHE A 12 -20.08 21.97 19.27
CA PHE A 12 -20.02 20.69 18.62
C PHE A 12 -20.37 20.92 17.15
N ASN A 13 -19.33 21.21 16.38
CA ASN A 13 -19.42 21.51 14.98
C ASN A 13 -19.79 20.23 14.23
N MET A 14 -21.02 20.11 13.73
CA MET A 14 -21.51 18.91 13.04
C MET A 14 -20.67 18.52 11.80
N ASN A 15 -19.86 19.44 11.28
CA ASN A 15 -18.89 19.16 10.23
C ASN A 15 -17.75 18.21 10.66
N GLN A 16 -17.41 18.15 11.96
CA GLN A 16 -16.43 17.20 12.51
C GLN A 16 -16.95 15.76 12.50
N VAL A 17 -18.23 15.56 12.86
CA VAL A 17 -18.87 14.22 12.86
C VAL A 17 -19.12 13.71 11.44
N LYS A 18 -19.49 14.60 10.50
CA LYS A 18 -19.69 14.24 9.09
C LYS A 18 -18.39 13.88 8.38
N ASN A 19 -17.25 14.46 8.80
CA ASN A 19 -15.93 14.17 8.24
C ASN A 19 -15.32 12.88 8.82
N SER A 20 -15.62 12.55 10.08
CA SER A 20 -15.18 11.31 10.76
C SER A 20 -15.60 10.06 9.98
N ASN A 21 -16.89 9.94 9.62
CA ASN A 21 -17.39 8.78 8.87
C ASN A 21 -16.66 8.59 7.54
N ASN A 22 -16.31 9.67 6.84
CA ASN A 22 -15.58 9.59 5.57
C ASN A 22 -14.14 9.13 5.75
N THR A 23 -13.47 9.48 6.84
CA THR A 23 -12.10 9.02 7.13
C THR A 23 -12.07 7.53 7.45
N PHE A 24 -13.01 7.04 8.27
CA PHE A 24 -13.11 5.60 8.55
C PHE A 24 -13.45 4.79 7.30
N ILE A 25 -14.38 5.26 6.47
CA ILE A 25 -14.73 4.63 5.19
C ILE A 25 -13.52 4.60 4.24
N LYS A 26 -12.77 5.70 4.13
CA LYS A 26 -11.53 5.75 3.32
C LYS A 26 -10.48 4.77 3.83
N ALA A 27 -10.25 4.72 5.14
CA ALA A 27 -9.31 3.78 5.74
C ALA A 27 -9.72 2.33 5.48
N PHE A 28 -11.01 2.02 5.59
CA PHE A 28 -11.56 0.71 5.27
C PHE A 28 -11.28 0.32 3.81
N TYR A 29 -11.58 1.20 2.85
CA TYR A 29 -11.28 0.94 1.43
C TYR A 29 -9.78 0.79 1.16
N MET A 30 -8.91 1.58 1.82
CA MET A 30 -7.46 1.44 1.69
C MET A 30 -6.94 0.10 2.23
N ILE A 31 -7.45 -0.35 3.38
CA ILE A 31 -7.04 -1.63 3.96
C ILE A 31 -7.47 -2.80 3.05
N ILE A 32 -8.71 -2.75 2.55
CA ILE A 32 -9.21 -3.79 1.63
C ILE A 32 -8.40 -3.81 0.34
N SER A 33 -8.08 -2.64 -0.25
CA SER A 33 -7.31 -2.60 -1.50
C SER A 33 -5.89 -3.11 -1.31
N LEU A 34 -5.23 -2.76 -0.20
CA LEU A 34 -3.90 -3.29 0.14
C LEU A 34 -3.93 -4.81 0.37
N ALA A 35 -4.93 -5.30 1.11
CA ALA A 35 -5.08 -6.73 1.35
C ALA A 35 -5.36 -7.51 0.05
N LEU A 36 -6.19 -6.96 -0.83
CA LEU A 36 -6.48 -7.56 -2.13
C LEU A 36 -5.23 -7.58 -3.02
N LEU A 37 -4.48 -6.46 -3.10
CA LEU A 37 -3.27 -6.38 -3.90
C LEU A 37 -2.20 -7.37 -3.41
N PHE A 38 -1.97 -7.42 -2.10
CA PHE A 38 -1.05 -8.37 -1.48
C PHE A 38 -1.51 -9.81 -1.70
N GLY A 39 -2.80 -10.08 -1.56
CA GLY A 39 -3.39 -11.41 -1.80
C GLY A 39 -3.19 -11.87 -3.24
N ILE A 40 -3.46 -11.00 -4.22
CA ILE A 40 -3.25 -11.30 -5.64
C ILE A 40 -1.77 -11.58 -5.92
N ASP A 41 -0.84 -10.74 -5.44
CA ASP A 41 0.60 -10.96 -5.61
C ASP A 41 1.05 -12.34 -5.09
N GLN A 42 0.63 -12.71 -3.87
CA GLN A 42 1.00 -13.99 -3.28
C GLN A 42 0.35 -15.18 -3.99
N ILE A 43 -0.92 -15.06 -4.37
CA ILE A 43 -1.62 -16.10 -5.14
C ILE A 43 -0.90 -16.32 -6.48
N THR A 44 -0.57 -15.25 -7.21
CA THR A 44 0.14 -15.37 -8.49
C THR A 44 1.52 -16.01 -8.31
N LYS A 45 2.27 -15.70 -7.25
CA LYS A 45 3.55 -16.38 -6.94
C LYS A 45 3.37 -17.86 -6.66
N VAL A 46 2.36 -18.23 -5.86
CA VAL A 46 2.07 -19.64 -5.57
C VAL A 46 1.65 -20.40 -6.83
N LEU A 47 0.82 -19.79 -7.68
CA LEU A 47 0.44 -20.36 -8.97
C LEU A 47 1.67 -20.52 -9.88
N ALA A 48 2.54 -19.53 -9.95
CA ALA A 48 3.78 -19.60 -10.72
C ALA A 48 4.67 -20.77 -10.26
N VAL A 49 4.89 -20.94 -8.95
CA VAL A 49 5.64 -22.08 -8.43
C VAL A 49 4.97 -23.42 -8.77
N ARG A 50 3.64 -23.51 -8.76
CA ARG A 50 2.93 -24.76 -9.05
C ARG A 50 2.90 -25.13 -10.54
N PHE A 51 2.76 -24.15 -11.42
CA PHE A 51 2.47 -24.39 -12.84
C PHE A 51 3.63 -24.06 -13.78
N LEU A 52 4.63 -23.28 -13.33
CA LEU A 52 5.74 -22.80 -14.18
C LEU A 52 7.12 -23.33 -13.74
N SER A 53 7.20 -24.22 -12.74
CA SER A 53 8.51 -24.70 -12.23
C SER A 53 9.33 -25.46 -13.27
N ASP A 54 8.68 -26.25 -14.11
CA ASP A 54 9.35 -27.13 -15.09
C ASP A 54 9.02 -26.76 -16.55
N MET A 55 8.23 -25.71 -16.77
CA MET A 55 7.74 -25.34 -18.11
C MET A 55 7.48 -23.86 -18.26
N SER A 56 7.81 -23.33 -19.44
CA SER A 56 7.41 -22.00 -19.89
C SER A 56 6.01 -22.05 -20.49
N VAL A 57 5.17 -21.05 -20.18
CA VAL A 57 3.82 -20.93 -20.76
C VAL A 57 3.76 -19.74 -21.69
N GLU A 58 3.54 -20.02 -22.99
CA GLU A 58 3.28 -18.99 -23.99
C GLU A 58 1.84 -18.49 -23.89
N ILE A 59 1.66 -17.19 -23.63
CA ILE A 59 0.35 -16.53 -23.53
C ILE A 59 -0.02 -15.83 -24.84
N ILE A 60 0.96 -15.12 -25.43
CA ILE A 60 0.81 -14.46 -26.73
C ILE A 60 1.91 -15.01 -27.63
N PRO A 61 1.56 -15.66 -28.75
CA PRO A 61 2.54 -16.30 -29.63
C PRO A 61 3.68 -15.37 -30.01
N ASN A 62 4.93 -15.80 -29.77
CA ASN A 62 6.17 -15.07 -30.06
C ASN A 62 6.33 -13.71 -29.36
N PHE A 63 5.54 -13.39 -28.33
CA PHE A 63 5.60 -12.09 -27.64
C PHE A 63 5.63 -12.21 -26.11
N LEU A 64 4.77 -13.04 -25.53
CA LEU A 64 4.63 -13.14 -24.07
C LEU A 64 4.73 -14.58 -23.60
N TYR A 65 5.77 -14.85 -22.82
CA TYR A 65 6.02 -16.11 -22.14
C TYR A 65 6.04 -15.87 -20.63
N LEU A 66 5.50 -16.82 -19.88
CA LEU A 66 5.59 -16.85 -18.43
C LEU A 66 6.64 -17.88 -18.03
N ASP A 67 7.72 -17.39 -17.44
CA ASP A 67 8.80 -18.17 -16.85
C ASP A 67 8.90 -17.92 -15.36
N LEU A 68 9.13 -18.97 -14.58
CA LEU A 68 9.41 -18.84 -13.16
C LEU A 68 10.87 -18.49 -12.93
N LEU A 69 11.13 -17.25 -12.53
CA LEU A 69 12.48 -16.76 -12.22
C LEU A 69 12.63 -16.42 -10.73
N TYR A 70 13.56 -17.09 -10.06
CA TYR A 70 13.91 -16.80 -8.66
C TYR A 70 14.94 -15.67 -8.59
N ASN A 71 14.46 -14.41 -8.49
CA ASN A 71 15.35 -13.27 -8.37
C ASN A 71 15.94 -13.16 -6.95
N LYS A 72 17.21 -13.53 -6.78
CA LYS A 72 17.97 -13.40 -5.52
C LYS A 72 18.57 -12.00 -5.30
N GLY A 73 18.45 -11.11 -6.28
CA GLY A 73 18.98 -9.74 -6.24
C GLY A 73 17.90 -8.71 -6.56
N ALA A 74 18.34 -7.50 -6.89
CA ALA A 74 17.49 -6.44 -7.45
C ALA A 74 17.20 -6.71 -8.94
N ALA A 75 16.70 -5.69 -9.64
CA ALA A 75 16.62 -5.73 -11.11
C ALA A 75 18.00 -6.07 -11.72
N PHE A 76 17.98 -6.86 -12.80
CA PHE A 76 19.19 -7.31 -13.52
C PHE A 76 20.18 -8.12 -12.67
N GLY A 77 19.77 -8.66 -11.52
CA GLY A 77 20.64 -9.45 -10.66
C GLY A 77 21.72 -8.63 -9.96
N ILE A 78 21.52 -7.33 -9.77
CA ILE A 78 22.42 -6.49 -8.96
C ILE A 78 22.23 -6.84 -7.48
N LEU A 79 23.31 -6.83 -6.68
CA LEU A 79 23.29 -7.08 -5.23
C LEU A 79 22.65 -8.43 -4.83
N GLN A 80 23.02 -9.52 -5.52
CA GLN A 80 22.50 -10.86 -5.23
C GLN A 80 22.83 -11.31 -3.80
N ASN A 81 21.90 -12.04 -3.19
CA ASN A 81 22.00 -12.60 -1.84
C ASN A 81 22.13 -11.56 -0.73
N GLN A 82 21.89 -10.27 -1.02
CA GLN A 82 21.89 -9.18 -0.04
C GLN A 82 20.50 -8.91 0.52
N THR A 83 19.79 -9.95 1.00
CA THR A 83 18.40 -9.83 1.48
C THR A 83 18.26 -8.81 2.61
N ALA A 84 19.20 -8.78 3.55
CA ALA A 84 19.19 -7.82 4.65
C ALA A 84 19.27 -6.37 4.15
N PHE A 85 20.10 -6.10 3.14
CA PHE A 85 20.18 -4.80 2.50
C PHE A 85 18.83 -4.39 1.93
N PHE A 86 18.16 -5.26 1.16
CA PHE A 86 16.85 -4.96 0.58
C PHE A 86 15.75 -4.75 1.63
N CYS A 87 15.74 -5.53 2.71
CA CYS A 87 14.80 -5.31 3.81
C CYS A 87 14.97 -3.91 4.42
N ILE A 88 16.22 -3.54 4.74
CA ILE A 88 16.53 -2.23 5.34
C ILE A 88 16.15 -1.10 4.39
N THR A 89 16.55 -1.18 3.12
CA THR A 89 16.23 -0.13 2.13
C THR A 89 14.74 -0.02 1.88
N THR A 90 14.00 -1.13 1.85
CA THR A 90 12.53 -1.11 1.67
C THR A 90 11.86 -0.39 2.82
N ILE A 91 12.21 -0.71 4.07
CA ILE A 91 11.68 -0.02 5.25
C ILE A 91 12.01 1.48 5.19
N LEU A 92 13.26 1.84 4.86
CA LEU A 92 13.69 3.23 4.77
C LEU A 92 12.92 4.01 3.70
N ILE A 93 12.75 3.44 2.50
CA ILE A 93 11.98 4.07 1.41
C ILE A 93 10.51 4.24 1.81
N CYS A 94 9.88 3.22 2.42
CA CYS A 94 8.51 3.31 2.90
C CYS A 94 8.33 4.47 3.91
N LEU A 95 9.23 4.59 4.88
CA LEU A 95 9.21 5.69 5.85
C LEU A 95 9.38 7.06 5.18
N ILE A 96 10.29 7.18 4.20
CA ILE A 96 10.49 8.42 3.45
C ILE A 96 9.23 8.80 2.66
N LEU A 97 8.61 7.83 1.97
CA LEU A 97 7.38 8.05 1.22
C LEU A 97 6.24 8.50 2.13
N GLU A 98 6.11 7.90 3.31
CA GLU A 98 5.13 8.28 4.32
C GLU A 98 5.37 9.72 4.82
N LEU A 99 6.62 10.08 5.12
CA LEU A 99 6.98 11.46 5.50
C LEU A 99 6.66 12.47 4.40
N ILE A 100 6.96 12.16 3.15
CA ILE A 100 6.64 13.02 1.99
C ILE A 100 5.13 13.16 1.83
N TYR A 101 4.39 12.05 1.94
CA TYR A 101 2.93 12.04 1.83
C TYR A 101 2.30 12.97 2.88
N PHE A 102 2.73 12.87 4.14
CA PHE A 102 2.20 13.73 5.21
C PHE A 102 2.66 15.19 5.14
N ARG A 103 3.82 15.48 4.51
CA ARG A 103 4.29 16.85 4.30
C ARG A 103 3.71 17.53 3.07
N THR A 104 3.11 16.78 2.15
CA THR A 104 2.49 17.35 0.96
C THR A 104 1.16 17.99 1.36
N PRO A 105 1.01 19.33 1.26
CA PRO A 105 -0.25 19.98 1.62
C PRO A 105 -1.36 19.46 0.73
N SER A 106 -2.46 19.01 1.35
CA SER A 106 -3.68 18.49 0.70
C SER A 106 -4.49 19.59 0.00
N ASN A 107 -3.82 20.51 -0.70
CA ASN A 107 -4.48 21.49 -1.53
C ASN A 107 -4.94 20.78 -2.79
N LYS A 108 -6.25 20.51 -2.89
CA LYS A 108 -6.86 20.09 -4.15
C LYS A 108 -6.58 21.19 -5.18
N ARG A 109 -5.67 20.92 -6.11
CA ARG A 109 -5.58 21.66 -7.35
C ARG A 109 -6.53 20.94 -8.29
N PHE A 110 -7.65 21.61 -8.59
CA PHE A 110 -8.82 21.18 -9.37
C PHE A 110 -9.87 20.37 -8.58
#